data_AF-A0A8J7R4W9-F1
#
_entry.id   AF-A0A8J7R4W9-F1
#
_cell.length_a   1.000
_cell.length_b   1.000
_cell.length_c   1.000
_cell.angle_alpha   90.00
_cell.angle_beta   90.00
_cell.angle_gamma   90.00
#
_symmetry.space_group_name_H-M   'P 1'
#
loop_
_entity.id
_entity.type
_entity.pdbx_description
1 polymer ?
#
loop_
_entity_poly.entity_id
_entity_poly.type
_entity_poly.pdbx_seq_one_letter_code
_entity_poly.pdbx_strand_id
1 'polypeptide(L)' 'MASRKKRQHEEGRATIVDLLLRMEPELKQLQGGIEILRALGETAESVEPIALATLARCCESGFEQLMALWRTSLDSAR' A
#
# COMPACT_ATOMS: atom_id res chain seq x y z
N MET A 1 -28.88 24.81 5.40
CA MET A 1 -28.59 23.35 5.32
C MET A 1 -27.70 22.97 4.12
N ALA A 2 -27.86 23.54 2.92
CA ALA A 2 -27.04 23.22 1.75
C ALA A 2 -25.52 23.43 1.92
N SER A 3 -25.12 24.47 2.67
CA SER A 3 -23.70 24.80 2.91
C SER A 3 -22.96 23.76 3.77
N ARG A 4 -23.67 23.09 4.70
CA ARG A 4 -23.08 22.05 5.58
C ARG A 4 -22.82 20.75 4.83
N LYS A 5 -23.73 20.38 3.93
CA LYS A 5 -23.63 19.16 3.11
C LYS A 5 -22.50 19.26 2.06
N LYS A 6 -22.31 20.45 1.49
CA LYS A 6 -21.20 20.72 0.56
C LYS A 6 -19.83 20.62 1.24
N ARG A 7 -19.71 21.17 2.46
CA ARG A 7 -18.48 21.12 3.26
C ARG A 7 -18.10 19.70 3.69
N GLN A 8 -19.09 18.90 4.11
CA GLN A 8 -18.88 17.47 4.40
C GLN A 8 -18.37 16.68 3.19
N HIS A 9 -18.87 16.99 2.00
CA HIS A 9 -18.46 16.31 0.77
C HIS A 9 -17.04 16.71 0.33
N GLU A 10 -16.63 17.96 0.57
CA GLU A 10 -15.25 18.41 0.36
C GLU A 10 -14.28 17.78 1.38
N GLU A 11 -14.67 17.69 2.64
CA GLU A 11 -13.88 17.03 3.70
C GLU A 11 -13.72 15.51 3.43
N GLY A 12 -14.78 14.83 3.01
CA GLY A 12 -14.71 13.42 2.60
C GLY A 12 -13.78 13.19 1.41
N ARG A 13 -13.86 14.06 0.38
CA ARG A 13 -12.96 14.00 -0.76
C ARG A 13 -11.50 14.25 -0.37
N ALA A 14 -11.23 15.24 0.48
CA ALA A 14 -9.88 15.51 0.97
C ALA A 14 -9.32 14.31 1.75
N THR A 15 -10.15 13.66 2.55
CA THR A 15 -9.79 12.45 3.31
C THR A 15 -9.42 11.28 2.39
N ILE A 16 -10.21 11.04 1.32
CA ILE A 16 -9.90 9.98 0.35
C ILE A 16 -8.57 10.27 -0.36
N VAL A 17 -8.33 11.52 -0.77
CA VAL A 17 -7.07 11.89 -1.44
C VAL A 17 -5.86 11.66 -0.51
N ASP A 18 -5.97 12.03 0.77
CA ASP A 18 -4.92 11.75 1.75
C ASP A 18 -4.65 10.24 1.89
N LEU A 19 -5.71 9.44 2.01
CA LEU A 19 -5.59 7.98 2.11
C LEU A 19 -4.93 7.37 0.87
N LEU A 20 -5.25 7.85 -0.33
CA LEU A 20 -4.61 7.40 -1.58
C LEU A 20 -3.12 7.78 -1.63
N LEU A 21 -2.76 8.99 -1.20
CA LEU A 21 -1.35 9.40 -1.14
C LEU A 21 -0.56 8.56 -0.13
N ARG A 22 -1.18 8.17 0.99
CA ARG A 22 -0.58 7.27 1.98
C ARG A 22 -0.37 5.84 1.47
N MET A 23 -1.04 5.42 0.40
CA MET A 23 -0.80 4.12 -0.24
C MET A 23 0.45 4.10 -1.11
N GLU A 24 0.88 5.25 -1.62
CA GLU A 24 2.00 5.34 -2.56
C GLU A 24 3.31 4.73 -2.01
N PRO A 25 3.71 4.97 -0.75
CA PRO A 25 4.89 4.32 -0.17
C PRO A 25 4.77 2.79 -0.12
N GLU A 26 3.60 2.27 0.27
CA GLU A 26 3.37 0.81 0.35
C GLU A 26 3.43 0.16 -1.03
N LEU A 27 2.86 0.82 -2.05
CA LEU A 27 2.95 0.38 -3.45
C LEU A 27 4.40 0.34 -3.95
N LYS A 28 5.20 1.36 -3.63
CA LYS A 28 6.63 1.41 -3.98
C LYS A 28 7.42 0.30 -3.28
N GLN A 29 7.12 0.03 -2.00
CA GLN A 29 7.75 -1.06 -1.25
C GLN A 29 7.44 -2.42 -1.87
N LEU A 30 6.17 -2.68 -2.23
CA LEU A 30 5.78 -3.92 -2.90
C LEU A 30 6.44 -4.06 -4.27
N GLN A 31 6.52 -2.98 -5.05
CA GLN A 31 7.23 -2.98 -6.33
C GLN A 31 8.71 -3.35 -6.14
N GLY A 32 9.41 -2.72 -5.20
CA GLY A 32 10.81 -3.04 -4.89
C GLY A 32 10.99 -4.50 -4.46
N GLY A 33 10.06 -5.04 -3.66
CA GLY A 33 10.05 -6.46 -3.30
C GLY A 33 9.92 -7.40 -4.50
N ILE A 34 9.05 -7.07 -5.46
CA ILE A 34 8.88 -7.82 -6.72
C ILE A 34 10.15 -7.77 -7.58
N GLU A 35 10.79 -6.60 -7.67
CA GLU A 35 12.04 -6.43 -8.42
C GLU A 35 13.18 -7.25 -7.82
N ILE A 36 13.29 -7.29 -6.49
CA ILE A 36 14.25 -8.15 -5.79
C ILE A 36 13.95 -9.62 -6.07
N LEU A 37 12.70 -10.07 -5.94
CA LEU A 37 12.31 -11.46 -6.24
C LEU A 37 12.64 -11.85 -7.68
N ARG A 38 12.43 -10.94 -8.64
CA ARG A 38 12.77 -11.16 -10.06
C ARG A 38 14.28 -11.33 -10.23
N ALA A 39 15.09 -10.43 -9.67
CA ALA A 39 16.54 -10.51 -9.72
C ALA A 39 17.07 -11.81 -9.09
N LEU A 40 16.53 -12.20 -7.93
CA LEU A 40 16.91 -13.43 -7.23
C LEU A 40 16.53 -14.70 -8.03
N GLY A 41 15.41 -14.68 -8.74
CA GLY A 41 15.00 -15.77 -9.64
C GLY A 41 15.89 -15.92 -10.87
N GLU A 42 16.51 -14.84 -11.34
CA GLU A 42 17.46 -14.84 -12.46
C GLU A 42 18.87 -15.32 -12.04
N THR A 43 19.24 -15.17 -10.77
CA THR A 43 20.58 -15.50 -10.24
C THR A 43 20.62 -16.77 -9.37
N ALA A 44 19.73 -17.74 -9.64
CA ALA A 44 19.24 -18.81 -8.75
C ALA A 44 20.24 -19.73 -8.00
N GLU A 45 21.55 -19.50 -8.02
CA GLU A 45 22.55 -20.40 -7.42
C GLU A 45 22.93 -20.11 -5.95
N SER A 46 22.49 -19.02 -5.31
CA SER A 46 22.98 -18.71 -3.93
C SER A 46 22.11 -17.84 -3.03
N VAL A 47 20.77 -17.84 -3.19
CA VAL A 47 19.92 -17.03 -2.30
C VAL A 47 19.67 -17.77 -0.99
N GLU A 48 20.18 -17.20 0.12
CA GLU A 48 19.93 -17.75 1.44
C GLU A 48 18.42 -17.70 1.78
N PRO A 49 17.82 -18.81 2.28
CA PRO A 49 16.41 -18.85 2.66
C PRO A 49 15.99 -17.76 3.66
N ILE A 50 16.92 -17.31 4.51
CA ILE A 50 16.70 -16.24 5.49
C ILE A 50 16.44 -14.89 4.80
N ALA A 51 17.15 -14.60 3.70
CA ALA A 51 16.97 -13.39 2.93
C ALA A 51 15.57 -13.38 2.26
N LEU A 52 15.14 -14.52 1.72
CA LEU A 52 13.79 -14.68 1.15
C LEU A 52 12.69 -14.53 2.20
N ALA A 53 12.87 -15.10 3.39
CA ALA A 53 11.90 -14.97 4.49
C ALA A 53 11.76 -13.51 4.96
N THR A 54 12.89 -12.79 5.03
CA THR A 54 12.90 -11.37 5.39
C THR A 54 12.19 -10.54 4.33
N LEU A 55 12.47 -10.79 3.05
CA LEU A 55 11.81 -10.13 1.93
C LEU A 55 10.30 -10.38 1.93
N ALA A 56 9.88 -11.64 2.13
CA ALA A 56 8.47 -12.01 2.20
C ALA A 56 7.75 -11.27 3.33
N ARG A 57 8.36 -11.17 4.51
CA ARG A 57 7.79 -10.44 5.67
C ARG A 57 7.69 -8.94 5.41
N CYS A 58 8.68 -8.34 4.75
CA CYS A 58 8.61 -6.94 4.34
C CYS A 58 7.48 -6.69 3.35
N CYS A 59 7.29 -7.59 2.37
CA CYS A 59 6.17 -7.50 1.43
C CYS A 59 4.81 -7.69 2.11
N GLU A 60 4.70 -8.66 3.03
CA GLU A 60 3.47 -8.93 3.79
C GLU A 60 3.04 -7.69 4.59
N SER A 61 3.95 -7.10 5.36
CA SER A 61 3.65 -5.91 6.17
C SER A 61 3.20 -4.71 5.32
N GLY A 62 3.81 -4.49 4.15
CA GLY A 62 3.38 -3.42 3.24
C GLY A 62 2.04 -3.70 2.59
N PHE A 63 1.78 -4.97 2.24
CA PHE A 63 0.49 -5.41 1.70
C PHE A 63 -0.65 -5.23 2.71
N GLU A 64 -0.43 -5.60 3.98
CA GLU A 64 -1.42 -5.41 5.04
C GLU A 64 -1.77 -3.93 5.25
N GLN A 65 -0.75 -3.05 5.26
CA GLN A 65 -0.95 -1.61 5.40
C GLN A 65 -1.70 -1.02 4.20
N LEU A 66 -1.32 -1.42 2.98
CA LEU A 66 -2.03 -1.04 1.75
C LEU A 66 -3.51 -1.44 1.80
N MET A 67 -3.79 -2.68 2.21
CA MET A 67 -5.16 -3.20 2.33
C MET A 67 -5.98 -2.47 3.40
N ALA A 68 -5.36 -2.09 4.52
CA ALA A 68 -6.00 -1.30 5.55
C ALA A 68 -6.38 0.09 5.04
N LEU A 69 -5.45 0.81 4.42
CA LEU A 69 -5.70 2.12 3.81
C LEU A 69 -6.79 2.04 2.73
N TRP A 70 -6.81 0.95 1.96
CA TRP A 70 -7.79 0.74 0.90
C TRP A 70 -9.20 0.62 1.46
N ARG A 71 -9.38 -0.21 2.48
CA ARG A 71 -10.67 -0.35 3.18
C ARG A 71 -11.13 0.98 3.77
N THR A 72 -10.23 1.71 4.45
CA THR A 72 -10.55 3.03 5.01
C THR A 72 -10.97 4.03 3.92
N SER A 73 -10.34 3.98 2.74
CA SER A 73 -10.70 4.86 1.62
C SER A 73 -12.08 4.55 1.06
N LEU A 74 -12.44 3.27 0.95
CA LEU A 74 -13.77 2.84 0.51
C LEU A 74 -14.85 3.22 1.51
N ASP A 75 -14.58 3.07 2.80
CA ASP A 75 -15.50 3.45 3.86
C ASP A 75 -15.71 4.97 3.91
N SER A 76 -14.65 5.75 3.62
CA SER A 76 -14.73 7.22 3.53
C SER A 76 -15.44 7.72 2.27
N ALA A 77 -15.62 6.86 1.27
CA ALA A 77 -16.29 7.16 0.01
C ALA A 77 -17.80 6.82 0.01
N ARG A 78 -18.31 6.18 1.07
CA ARG A 78 -19.72 5.84 1.28
C ARG A 78 -20.46 6.95 2.03
#